data_AF-A0A2R6F1Q7-F1
#
_entry.id   AF-A0A2R6F1Q7-F1
#
_cell.length_a   1.000
_cell.length_b   1.000
_cell.length_c   1.000
_cell.angle_alpha   90.00
_cell.angle_beta   90.00
_cell.angle_gamma   90.00
#
_symmetry.space_group_name_H-M   'P 1'
#
loop_
_entity.id
_entity.type
_entity.pdbx_description
1 polymer ?
#
loop_
_entity_poly.entity_id
_entity_poly.type
_entity_poly.pdbx_seq_one_letter_code
_entity_poly.pdbx_strand_id
1 'polypeptide(L)'
;MTEIDTTQRQEVFDRARACLRTERRRTIDEQEAFRVFESQVRTLEGQSRGSQADVAEVQLAASGSARGLQAVRDAYEATVMAVPHYEEEYDEPFETHVQTEFGPEIAALLCQGRVLDSQSKGAVLAAATQAQESRSQLLDALDDEQDSFEDLTAELRSVLEELPEYHEATYADLSFGALDAYRTRLTVLEEKCNAVV
;
A
#
# COMPACT_ATOMS: atom_id res chain seq x y z
N MET A 1 -35.04 -22.67 -2.16
CA MET A 1 -34.08 -22.69 -3.29
C MET A 1 -33.62 -21.25 -3.41
N THR A 2 -32.41 -20.97 -2.96
CA THR A 2 -31.90 -19.61 -2.79
C THR A 2 -31.84 -18.95 -4.16
N GLU A 3 -32.69 -17.96 -4.42
CA GLU A 3 -32.46 -17.03 -5.54
C GLU A 3 -31.02 -16.57 -5.43
N ILE A 4 -30.27 -16.72 -6.52
CA ILE A 4 -28.94 -16.13 -6.61
C ILE A 4 -29.17 -14.63 -6.56
N ASP A 5 -28.97 -14.02 -5.39
CA ASP A 5 -29.10 -12.57 -5.22
C ASP A 5 -27.91 -11.90 -5.92
N THR A 6 -28.07 -11.69 -7.23
CA THR A 6 -27.08 -11.06 -8.10
C THR A 6 -26.73 -9.66 -7.61
N THR A 7 -27.67 -8.97 -6.96
CA THR A 7 -27.47 -7.64 -6.37
C THR A 7 -26.49 -7.71 -5.20
N GLN A 8 -26.72 -8.63 -4.26
CA GLN A 8 -25.82 -8.84 -3.12
C GLN A 8 -24.41 -9.20 -3.58
N ARG A 9 -24.26 -10.01 -4.63
CA ARG A 9 -22.95 -10.38 -5.18
C ARG A 9 -22.24 -9.20 -5.85
N GLN A 10 -22.98 -8.35 -6.56
CA GLN A 10 -22.45 -7.12 -7.14
C GLN A 10 -21.93 -6.16 -6.06
N GLU A 11 -22.66 -6.00 -4.95
CA GLU A 11 -22.22 -5.15 -3.83
C GLU A 11 -20.90 -5.64 -3.21
N VAL A 12 -20.67 -6.96 -3.15
CA VAL A 12 -19.40 -7.52 -2.66
C VAL A 12 -18.26 -7.15 -3.61
N PHE A 13 -18.46 -7.28 -4.93
CA PHE A 13 -17.44 -6.91 -5.90
C PHE A 13 -17.12 -5.41 -5.87
N ASP A 14 -18.14 -4.57 -5.77
CA ASP A 14 -17.97 -3.11 -5.69
C ASP A 14 -17.23 -2.70 -4.42
N ARG A 15 -17.50 -3.38 -3.29
CA ARG A 15 -16.79 -3.14 -2.03
C ARG A 15 -15.32 -3.54 -2.12
N ALA A 16 -15.03 -4.72 -2.67
CA ALA A 16 -13.65 -5.16 -2.87
C ALA A 16 -12.87 -4.19 -3.76
N ARG A 17 -13.49 -3.74 -4.87
CA ARG A 17 -12.91 -2.72 -5.77
C ARG A 17 -12.68 -1.38 -5.06
N ALA A 18 -13.62 -0.95 -4.22
CA ALA A 18 -13.47 0.27 -3.44
C ALA A 18 -12.34 0.17 -2.42
N CYS A 19 -12.14 -1.02 -1.83
CA CYS A 19 -11.04 -1.31 -0.91
C CYS A 19 -9.69 -1.18 -1.62
N LEU A 20 -9.49 -1.89 -2.74
CA LEU A 20 -8.26 -1.83 -3.53
C LEU A 20 -7.91 -0.40 -3.97
N ARG A 21 -8.91 0.36 -4.44
CA ARG A 21 -8.73 1.76 -4.82
C ARG A 21 -8.33 2.65 -3.66
N THR A 22 -8.91 2.41 -2.48
CA THR A 22 -8.58 3.18 -1.27
C THR A 22 -7.16 2.90 -0.85
N GLU A 23 -6.79 1.62 -0.79
CA GLU A 23 -5.45 1.16 -0.44
C GLU A 23 -4.40 1.75 -1.39
N ARG A 24 -4.59 1.56 -2.70
CA ARG A 24 -3.69 2.11 -3.72
C ARG A 24 -3.49 3.63 -3.59
N ARG A 25 -4.56 4.37 -3.32
CA ARG A 25 -4.46 5.83 -3.11
C ARG A 25 -3.63 6.15 -1.86
N ARG A 26 -3.89 5.47 -0.75
CA ARG A 26 -3.14 5.64 0.51
C ARG A 26 -1.65 5.33 0.32
N THR A 27 -1.33 4.23 -0.37
CA THR A 27 0.05 3.86 -0.68
C THR A 27 0.76 4.90 -1.56
N ILE A 28 0.06 5.53 -2.51
CA ILE A 28 0.61 6.65 -3.30
C ILE A 28 0.90 7.86 -2.41
N ASP A 29 -0.05 8.23 -1.56
CA ASP A 29 0.10 9.37 -0.65
C ASP A 29 1.29 9.16 0.30
N GLU A 30 1.47 7.95 0.82
CA GLU A 30 2.63 7.56 1.62
C GLU A 30 3.94 7.60 0.83
N GLN A 31 3.97 7.06 -0.39
CA GLN A 31 5.17 7.08 -1.22
C GLN A 31 5.63 8.51 -1.49
N GLU A 32 4.70 9.41 -1.78
CA GLU A 32 5.01 10.82 -1.99
C GLU A 32 5.45 11.51 -0.69
N ALA A 33 4.81 11.19 0.44
CA ALA A 33 5.23 11.69 1.75
C ALA A 33 6.68 11.31 2.07
N PHE A 34 7.08 10.06 1.81
CA PHE A 34 8.47 9.62 1.98
C PHE A 34 9.44 10.30 1.00
N ARG A 35 9.02 10.59 -0.24
CA ARG A 35 9.85 11.38 -1.19
C ARG A 35 10.08 12.80 -0.70
N VAL A 36 9.03 13.45 -0.20
CA VAL A 36 9.11 14.80 0.36
C VAL A 36 10.00 14.80 1.61
N PHE A 37 9.81 13.82 2.50
CA PHE A 37 10.67 13.61 3.67
C PHE A 37 12.15 13.48 3.27
N GLU A 38 12.45 12.59 2.33
CA GLU A 38 13.82 12.36 1.88
C GLU A 38 14.45 13.64 1.31
N SER A 39 13.70 14.38 0.50
CA SER A 39 14.12 15.67 -0.06
C SER A 39 14.46 16.67 1.06
N GLN A 40 13.60 16.80 2.08
CA GLN A 40 13.87 17.66 3.23
C GLN A 40 15.13 17.24 3.98
N VAL A 41 15.30 15.96 4.29
CA VAL A 41 16.49 15.45 4.98
C VAL A 41 17.76 15.70 4.16
N ARG A 42 17.72 15.57 2.83
CA ARG A 42 18.86 15.88 1.96
C ARG A 42 19.30 17.33 2.08
N THR A 43 18.36 18.28 2.23
CA THR A 43 18.67 19.71 2.38
C THR A 43 19.23 20.08 3.75
N LEU A 44 18.99 19.28 4.79
CA LEU A 44 19.56 19.52 6.12
C LEU A 44 21.09 19.44 6.06
N GLU A 45 21.79 20.48 6.50
CA GLU A 45 23.24 20.47 6.53
C GLU A 45 23.75 19.39 7.50
N GLY A 46 24.39 18.35 6.96
CA GLY A 46 25.19 17.42 7.75
C GLY A 46 26.57 18.06 7.96
N GLN A 47 27.09 18.08 9.18
CA GLN A 47 28.45 18.59 9.41
C GLN A 47 29.46 17.69 8.68
N SER A 48 29.89 18.13 7.50
CA SER A 48 31.08 17.60 6.83
C SER A 48 32.28 17.88 7.72
N ARG A 49 33.02 16.83 8.09
CA ARG A 49 34.31 16.96 8.76
C ARG A 49 35.30 17.71 7.85
N GLY A 50 35.32 19.03 7.96
CA GLY A 50 36.34 19.92 7.41
C GLY A 50 37.17 20.51 8.54
N SER A 51 38.42 20.04 8.67
CA SER A 51 39.61 20.66 9.26
C SER A 51 39.50 21.54 10.52
N GLN A 52 40.25 21.12 11.54
CA GLN A 52 40.88 21.93 12.62
C GLN A 52 40.38 23.37 12.79
N ALA A 53 39.47 23.59 13.74
CA ALA A 53 39.32 24.91 14.36
C ALA A 53 38.66 24.84 15.75
N ASP A 54 39.22 25.70 16.60
CA ASP A 54 38.85 26.26 17.90
C ASP A 54 37.76 25.64 18.81
N VAL A 55 38.04 25.66 20.11
CA VAL A 55 37.18 25.13 21.19
C VAL A 55 35.81 25.82 21.31
N ALA A 56 35.64 27.01 20.73
CA ALA A 56 34.37 27.73 20.66
C ALA A 56 33.45 27.23 19.52
N GLU A 57 34.00 26.66 18.45
CA GLU A 57 33.26 26.15 17.30
C GLU A 57 32.58 24.81 17.62
N VAL A 58 33.17 24.02 18.51
CA VAL A 58 32.64 22.72 18.97
C VAL A 58 31.28 22.85 19.68
N GLN A 59 31.04 23.93 20.43
CA GLN A 59 29.75 24.15 21.12
C GLN A 59 28.62 24.58 20.17
N LEU A 60 28.96 25.40 19.16
CA LEU A 60 28.03 25.78 18.09
C LEU A 60 27.73 24.58 17.17
N ALA A 61 28.74 23.78 16.86
CA ALA A 61 28.59 22.55 16.08
C ALA A 61 27.71 21.53 16.82
N ALA A 62 27.93 21.29 18.11
CA ALA A 62 27.08 20.38 18.89
C ALA A 62 25.61 20.86 18.94
N SER A 63 25.38 22.18 19.08
CA SER A 63 24.03 22.75 19.08
C SER A 63 23.35 22.67 17.71
N GLY A 64 24.08 22.90 16.62
CA GLY A 64 23.56 22.73 15.26
C GLY A 64 23.25 21.27 14.93
N SER A 65 24.01 20.34 15.51
CA SER A 65 23.82 18.91 15.25
C SER A 65 22.66 18.28 16.02
N ALA A 66 22.41 18.72 17.25
CA ALA A 66 21.19 18.35 17.98
C ALA A 66 19.93 18.91 17.30
N ARG A 67 20.00 20.14 16.76
CA ARG A 67 18.94 20.70 15.91
C ARG A 67 18.75 19.90 14.62
N GLY A 68 19.79 19.29 14.09
CA GLY A 68 19.71 18.42 12.89
C GLY A 68 18.81 17.22 13.10
N LEU A 69 18.98 16.47 14.19
CA LEU A 69 18.11 15.31 14.49
C LEU A 69 16.67 15.75 14.79
N GLN A 70 16.47 16.87 15.50
CA GLN A 70 15.13 17.42 15.70
C GLN A 70 14.48 17.79 14.36
N ALA A 71 15.21 18.44 13.46
CA ALA A 71 14.70 18.79 12.14
C ALA A 71 14.34 17.55 11.29
N VAL A 72 15.05 16.43 11.44
CA VAL A 72 14.66 15.16 10.81
C VAL A 72 13.34 14.64 11.38
N ARG A 73 13.14 14.71 12.70
CA ARG A 73 11.87 14.31 13.33
C ARG A 73 10.72 15.20 12.88
N ASP A 74 10.91 16.51 12.94
CA ASP A 74 9.90 17.49 12.51
C ASP A 74 9.53 17.27 11.04
N ALA A 75 10.52 16.99 10.19
CA ALA A 75 10.29 16.65 8.79
C ALA A 75 9.46 15.37 8.64
N TYR A 76 9.75 14.33 9.41
CA TYR A 76 9.01 13.07 9.38
C TYR A 76 7.56 13.25 9.84
N GLU A 77 7.36 13.93 10.97
CA GLU A 77 6.02 14.22 11.51
C GLU A 77 5.19 15.08 10.54
N ALA A 78 5.81 16.09 9.93
CA ALA A 78 5.14 17.00 9.00
C ALA A 78 4.89 16.41 7.60
N THR A 79 5.40 15.20 7.30
CA THR A 79 5.25 14.56 5.99
C THR A 79 4.62 13.18 6.11
N VAL A 80 5.36 12.21 6.64
CA VAL A 80 4.95 10.80 6.75
C VAL A 80 3.79 10.64 7.72
N MET A 81 3.83 11.28 8.89
CA MET A 81 2.71 11.20 9.86
C MET A 81 1.59 12.20 9.56
N ALA A 82 1.77 13.08 8.56
CA ALA A 82 0.78 14.07 8.14
C ALA A 82 -0.05 13.61 6.94
N VAL A 83 0.11 12.35 6.49
CA VAL A 83 -0.73 11.79 5.43
C VAL A 83 -2.21 11.75 5.89
N PRO A 84 -3.19 12.00 5.00
CA PRO A 84 -4.57 12.20 5.40
C PRO A 84 -5.20 11.04 6.21
N HIS A 85 -4.72 9.81 6.02
CA HIS A 85 -5.23 8.61 6.66
C HIS A 85 -4.47 8.20 7.94
N TYR A 86 -3.44 8.94 8.35
CA TYR A 86 -2.55 8.53 9.44
C TYR A 86 -3.29 8.28 10.76
N GLU A 87 -4.11 9.24 11.18
CA GLU A 87 -4.88 9.16 12.44
C GLU A 87 -5.98 8.08 12.40
N GLU A 88 -6.52 7.75 11.22
CA GLU A 88 -7.54 6.72 11.09
C GLU A 88 -6.93 5.32 11.11
N GLU A 89 -5.76 5.16 10.50
CA GLU A 89 -5.16 3.85 10.22
C GLU A 89 -4.14 3.41 11.26
N TYR A 90 -3.32 4.34 11.75
CA TYR A 90 -2.22 4.05 12.67
C TYR A 90 -2.49 4.64 14.06
N ASP A 91 -2.70 5.96 14.15
CA ASP A 91 -2.77 6.71 15.42
C ASP A 91 -1.60 6.37 16.37
N GLU A 92 -0.42 6.11 15.80
CA GLU A 92 0.76 5.68 16.54
C GLU A 92 1.64 6.86 16.98
N PRO A 93 2.33 6.78 18.12
CA PRO A 93 3.34 7.77 18.46
C PRO A 93 4.56 7.64 17.54
N PHE A 94 5.28 8.76 17.35
CA PHE A 94 6.46 8.84 16.49
C PHE A 94 7.46 7.68 16.66
N GLU A 95 7.80 7.32 17.91
CA GLU A 95 8.77 6.26 18.21
C GLU A 95 8.34 4.89 17.67
N THR A 96 7.06 4.54 17.84
CA THR A 96 6.50 3.28 17.35
C THR A 96 6.50 3.24 15.83
N HIS A 97 5.99 4.31 15.21
CA HIS A 97 5.87 4.36 13.76
C HIS A 97 7.23 4.35 13.07
N VAL A 98 8.19 5.15 13.55
CA VAL A 98 9.55 5.19 12.97
C VAL A 98 10.31 3.89 13.21
N GLN A 99 10.03 3.16 14.29
CA GLN A 99 10.61 1.84 14.52
C GLN A 99 10.06 0.80 13.55
N THR A 100 8.75 0.85 13.25
CA THR A 100 8.13 0.00 12.23
C THR A 100 8.72 0.27 10.85
N GLU A 101 8.86 1.56 10.50
CA GLU A 101 9.29 1.97 9.16
C GLU A 101 10.80 1.85 8.92
N PHE A 102 11.62 2.32 9.87
CA PHE A 102 13.08 2.42 9.70
C PHE A 102 13.87 1.42 10.56
N GLY A 103 13.16 0.60 11.35
CA GLY A 103 13.77 -0.36 12.26
C GLY A 103 14.26 0.26 13.57
N PRO A 104 14.60 -0.60 14.54
CA PRO A 104 14.92 -0.19 15.91
C PRO A 104 16.19 0.65 16.01
N GLU A 105 17.18 0.42 15.15
CA GLU A 105 18.46 1.14 15.20
C GLU A 105 18.29 2.62 14.85
N ILE A 106 17.57 2.91 13.76
CA ILE A 106 17.30 4.28 13.31
C ILE A 106 16.30 4.96 14.25
N ALA A 107 15.30 4.23 14.75
CA ALA A 107 14.39 4.75 15.76
C ALA A 107 15.15 5.20 17.02
N ALA A 108 16.06 4.38 17.54
CA ALA A 108 16.87 4.73 18.70
C ALA A 108 17.80 5.94 18.42
N LEU A 109 18.41 5.99 17.23
CA LEU A 109 19.22 7.13 16.78
C LEU A 109 18.39 8.41 16.74
N LEU A 110 17.20 8.36 16.15
CA LEU A 110 16.33 9.52 16.06
C LEU A 110 15.87 9.93 17.46
N CYS A 111 15.41 8.99 18.29
CA CYS A 111 14.84 9.22 19.62
C CYS A 111 15.85 9.67 20.70
N GLN A 112 17.08 9.15 20.67
CA GLN A 112 18.06 9.34 21.74
C GLN A 112 19.37 9.99 21.27
N GLY A 113 19.57 10.08 19.94
CA GLY A 113 20.76 10.67 19.35
C GLY A 113 20.91 12.14 19.70
N ARG A 114 22.17 12.60 19.69
CA ARG A 114 22.54 13.98 20.03
C ARG A 114 23.09 14.78 18.87
N VAL A 115 23.51 14.09 17.80
CA VAL A 115 24.29 14.67 16.70
C VAL A 115 23.85 14.00 15.39
N LEU A 116 23.41 14.79 14.43
CA LEU A 116 23.26 14.38 13.03
C LEU A 116 24.62 14.47 12.34
N ASP A 117 25.36 13.36 12.33
CA ASP A 117 26.56 13.21 11.51
C ASP A 117 26.21 12.68 10.10
N SER A 118 27.20 12.64 9.21
CA SER A 118 27.03 12.17 7.83
C SER A 118 26.58 10.71 7.73
N GLN A 119 27.00 9.86 8.68
CA GLN A 119 26.64 8.44 8.69
C GLN A 119 25.18 8.27 9.11
N SER A 120 24.76 8.96 10.17
CA SER A 120 23.40 9.03 10.69
C SER A 120 22.44 9.56 9.63
N LYS A 121 22.81 10.65 8.95
CA LYS A 121 22.04 11.17 7.82
C LYS A 121 21.94 10.16 6.68
N GLY A 122 23.04 9.49 6.34
CA GLY A 122 23.06 8.45 5.31
C GLY A 122 22.14 7.27 5.65
N ALA A 123 22.10 6.84 6.91
CA ALA A 123 21.24 5.76 7.38
C ALA A 123 19.75 6.14 7.26
N VAL A 124 19.37 7.36 7.67
CA VAL A 124 18.00 7.86 7.53
C VAL A 124 17.58 7.93 6.06
N LEU A 125 18.45 8.44 5.18
CA LEU A 125 18.16 8.51 3.74
C LEU A 125 18.01 7.11 3.13
N ALA A 126 18.88 6.16 3.49
CA ALA A 126 18.76 4.79 3.02
C ALA A 126 17.46 4.13 3.47
N ALA A 127 17.03 4.35 4.72
CA ALA A 127 15.75 3.84 5.21
C ALA A 127 14.55 4.50 4.53
N ALA A 128 14.61 5.80 4.25
CA ALA A 128 13.58 6.50 3.48
C ALA A 128 13.47 5.94 2.04
N THR A 129 14.60 5.66 1.39
CA THR A 129 14.62 5.00 0.07
C THR A 129 14.01 3.60 0.16
N GLN A 130 14.38 2.80 1.16
CA GLN A 130 13.81 1.47 1.36
C GLN A 130 12.29 1.52 1.58
N ALA A 131 11.80 2.48 2.36
CA ALA A 131 10.36 2.66 2.57
C ALA A 131 9.64 3.01 1.25
N GLN A 132 10.22 3.89 0.42
CA GLN A 132 9.68 4.21 -0.91
C GLN A 132 9.66 3.00 -1.85
N GLU A 133 10.72 2.18 -1.84
CA GLU A 133 10.80 0.95 -2.64
C GLU A 133 9.75 -0.06 -2.19
N SER A 134 9.56 -0.26 -0.88
CA SER A 134 8.51 -1.12 -0.34
C SER A 134 7.11 -0.66 -0.78
N ARG A 135 6.83 0.66 -0.75
CA ARG A 135 5.55 1.20 -1.28
C ARG A 135 5.42 1.00 -2.79
N SER A 136 6.51 1.12 -3.54
CA SER A 136 6.48 0.86 -4.99
C SER A 136 6.12 -0.60 -5.28
N GLN A 137 6.72 -1.55 -4.55
CA GLN A 137 6.41 -2.97 -4.69
C GLN A 137 4.97 -3.28 -4.30
N LEU A 138 4.46 -2.63 -3.24
CA LEU A 138 3.06 -2.75 -2.87
C LEU A 138 2.12 -2.19 -3.94
N LEU A 139 2.46 -1.05 -4.58
CA LEU A 139 1.67 -0.50 -5.69
C LEU A 139 1.63 -1.46 -6.88
N ASP A 140 2.76 -2.06 -7.25
CA ASP A 140 2.81 -3.06 -8.33
C ASP A 140 1.93 -4.27 -7.98
N ALA A 141 1.99 -4.75 -6.73
CA ALA A 141 1.15 -5.86 -6.27
C ALA A 141 -0.35 -5.52 -6.24
N LEU A 142 -0.71 -4.29 -5.85
CA LEU A 142 -2.11 -3.82 -5.87
C LEU A 142 -2.62 -3.65 -7.29
N ASP A 143 -1.77 -3.23 -8.24
CA ASP A 143 -2.12 -3.15 -9.66
C ASP A 143 -2.36 -4.56 -10.23
N ASP A 144 -1.47 -5.52 -9.94
CA ASP A 144 -1.65 -6.94 -10.32
C ASP A 144 -2.91 -7.56 -9.69
N GLU A 145 -3.20 -7.25 -8.42
CA GLU A 145 -4.40 -7.71 -7.73
C GLU A 145 -5.67 -7.09 -8.33
N GLN A 146 -5.63 -5.81 -8.69
CA GLN A 146 -6.75 -5.13 -9.35
C GLN A 146 -7.03 -5.76 -10.72
N ASP A 147 -6.01 -6.02 -11.53
CA ASP A 147 -6.17 -6.64 -12.85
C ASP A 147 -6.73 -8.06 -12.71
N SER A 148 -6.16 -8.86 -11.80
CA SER A 148 -6.66 -10.20 -11.50
C SER A 148 -8.12 -10.17 -11.02
N PHE A 149 -8.46 -9.23 -10.15
CA PHE A 149 -9.81 -9.06 -9.62
C PHE A 149 -10.81 -8.66 -10.72
N GLU A 150 -10.41 -7.78 -11.64
CA GLU A 150 -11.24 -7.36 -12.78
C GLU A 150 -11.51 -8.53 -13.74
N ASP A 151 -10.49 -9.34 -14.03
CA ASP A 151 -10.61 -10.55 -14.86
C ASP A 151 -11.56 -11.58 -14.22
N LEU A 152 -11.36 -11.91 -12.94
CA LEU A 152 -12.22 -12.86 -12.22
C LEU A 152 -13.66 -12.36 -12.12
N THR A 153 -13.86 -11.06 -11.87
CA THR A 153 -15.19 -10.46 -11.80
C THR A 153 -15.89 -10.50 -13.16
N ALA A 154 -15.16 -10.28 -14.26
CA ALA A 154 -15.69 -10.38 -15.61
C ALA A 154 -16.12 -11.83 -15.94
N GLU A 155 -15.32 -12.82 -15.56
CA GLU A 155 -15.63 -14.23 -15.76
C GLU A 155 -16.86 -14.66 -14.96
N LEU A 156 -16.93 -14.32 -13.67
CA LEU A 156 -18.08 -14.62 -12.82
C LEU A 156 -19.35 -13.91 -13.28
N ARG A 157 -19.25 -12.67 -13.77
CA ARG A 157 -20.40 -11.94 -14.33
C ARG A 157 -20.94 -12.63 -15.58
N SER A 158 -20.06 -13.08 -16.48
CA SER A 158 -20.47 -13.88 -17.65
C SER A 158 -21.24 -15.12 -17.23
N VAL A 159 -20.83 -15.83 -16.18
CA VAL A 159 -21.57 -16.98 -15.67
C VAL A 159 -22.95 -16.57 -15.11
N LEU A 160 -22.99 -15.51 -14.29
CA LEU A 160 -24.23 -15.03 -13.66
C LEU A 160 -25.27 -14.53 -14.68
N GLU A 161 -24.84 -13.93 -15.79
CA GLU A 161 -25.73 -13.48 -16.86
C GLU A 161 -26.35 -14.65 -17.64
N GLU A 162 -25.64 -15.77 -17.76
CA GLU A 162 -26.09 -16.94 -18.51
C GLU A 162 -26.98 -17.88 -17.69
N LEU A 163 -26.74 -18.01 -16.39
CA LEU A 163 -27.45 -18.94 -15.51
C LEU A 163 -29.00 -18.85 -15.52
N PRO A 164 -29.65 -17.67 -15.62
CA PRO A 164 -31.11 -17.57 -15.66
C PRO A 164 -31.75 -18.35 -16.82
N GLU A 165 -31.09 -18.39 -17.99
CA GLU A 165 -31.57 -19.13 -19.16
C GLU A 165 -31.73 -20.63 -18.87
N TYR A 166 -30.83 -21.18 -18.06
CA TYR A 166 -30.85 -22.59 -17.66
C TYR A 166 -31.78 -22.84 -16.48
N HIS A 167 -31.93 -21.88 -15.58
CA HIS A 167 -32.83 -22.03 -14.44
C HIS A 167 -34.30 -22.00 -14.85
N GLU A 168 -34.66 -21.18 -15.85
CA GLU A 168 -36.05 -20.99 -16.29
C GLU A 168 -36.46 -21.93 -17.44
N ALA A 169 -35.52 -22.66 -18.05
CA ALA A 169 -35.81 -23.57 -19.14
C ALA A 169 -36.73 -24.72 -18.73
N THR A 170 -37.80 -24.94 -19.51
CA THR A 170 -38.64 -26.14 -19.39
C THR A 170 -38.06 -27.26 -20.24
N TYR A 171 -37.42 -28.23 -19.59
CA TYR A 171 -36.68 -29.31 -20.27
C TYR A 171 -37.53 -30.42 -20.86
N ALA A 172 -38.81 -30.52 -20.48
CA ALA A 172 -39.66 -31.66 -20.81
C ALA A 172 -39.98 -31.80 -22.32
N ASP A 173 -40.00 -30.68 -23.04
CA ASP A 173 -40.39 -30.64 -24.47
C ASP A 173 -39.20 -30.46 -25.42
N LEU A 174 -37.96 -30.49 -24.89
CA LEU A 174 -36.75 -30.26 -25.68
C LEU A 174 -36.31 -31.53 -26.41
N SER A 175 -35.78 -31.34 -27.63
CA SER A 175 -35.15 -32.42 -28.37
C SER A 175 -33.86 -32.90 -27.70
N PHE A 176 -33.43 -34.14 -27.96
CA PHE A 176 -32.15 -34.66 -27.48
C PHE A 176 -30.96 -33.74 -27.83
N GLY A 177 -30.93 -33.19 -29.04
CA GLY A 177 -29.86 -32.28 -29.46
C GLY A 177 -29.84 -30.96 -28.67
N ALA A 178 -31.02 -30.43 -28.32
CA ALA A 178 -31.12 -29.26 -27.45
C ALA A 178 -30.64 -29.59 -26.03
N LEU A 179 -31.04 -30.73 -25.46
CA LEU A 179 -30.59 -31.18 -24.15
C LEU A 179 -29.06 -31.41 -24.09
N ASP A 180 -28.46 -31.97 -25.14
CA ASP A 180 -27.00 -32.13 -25.20
C ASP A 180 -26.27 -30.78 -25.29
N ALA A 181 -26.82 -29.81 -26.05
CA ALA A 181 -26.28 -28.45 -26.09
C ALA A 181 -26.35 -27.77 -24.71
N TYR A 182 -27.48 -27.89 -24.00
CA TYR A 182 -27.64 -27.39 -22.63
C TYR A 182 -26.62 -28.03 -21.68
N ARG A 183 -26.43 -29.35 -21.75
CA ARG A 183 -25.44 -30.08 -20.95
C ARG A 183 -24.02 -29.58 -21.22
N THR A 184 -23.61 -29.52 -22.48
CA THR A 184 -22.27 -29.03 -22.86
C THR A 184 -22.04 -27.61 -22.36
N ARG A 185 -23.04 -26.74 -22.47
CA ARG A 185 -22.89 -25.35 -22.02
C ARG A 185 -22.80 -25.24 -20.49
N LEU A 186 -23.60 -26.01 -19.75
CA LEU A 186 -23.48 -26.10 -18.29
C LEU A 186 -22.10 -26.60 -17.84
N THR A 187 -21.51 -27.57 -18.55
CA THR A 187 -20.12 -28.00 -18.28
C THR A 187 -19.11 -26.87 -18.48
N VAL A 188 -19.26 -26.05 -19.52
CA VAL A 188 -18.39 -24.87 -19.72
C VAL A 188 -18.58 -23.84 -18.61
N LEU A 189 -19.82 -23.60 -18.15
CA LEU A 189 -20.08 -22.69 -17.02
C LEU A 189 -19.50 -23.23 -15.71
N GLU A 190 -19.52 -24.54 -15.50
CA GLU A 190 -18.87 -25.21 -14.37
C GLU A 190 -17.34 -25.06 -14.44
N GLU A 191 -16.73 -25.28 -15.61
CA GLU A 191 -15.29 -25.06 -15.82
C GLU A 191 -14.88 -23.62 -15.51
N LYS A 192 -15.65 -22.63 -15.99
CA LYS A 192 -15.43 -21.21 -15.66
C LYS A 192 -15.53 -20.94 -14.16
N CYS A 193 -16.52 -21.52 -13.46
CA CYS A 193 -16.60 -21.38 -12.01
C CYS A 193 -15.39 -21.98 -11.30
N ASN A 194 -14.90 -23.14 -11.75
CA ASN A 194 -13.76 -23.82 -11.16
C ASN A 194 -12.43 -23.11 -11.43
N ALA A 195 -12.33 -22.30 -12.49
CA ALA A 195 -11.14 -21.51 -12.78
C ALA A 195 -10.91 -20.35 -11.78
N VAL A 196 -11.96 -19.99 -11.03
CA VAL A 196 -11.97 -18.85 -10.09
C VAL A 196 -11.75 -19.26 -8.62
N VAL A 197 -11.66 -20.57 -8.31
CA VAL A 197 -11.50 -21.14 -6.96
C VAL A 197 -10.18 -21.89 -6.81
#